data_AF-A0A060BN17-F1
#
_entry.id   AF-A0A060BN17-F1
#
_cell.length_a   1.000
_cell.length_b   1.000
_cell.length_c   1.000
_cell.angle_alpha   90.00
_cell.angle_beta   90.00
_cell.angle_gamma   90.00
#
_symmetry.space_group_name_H-M   'P 1'
#
loop_
_entity.id
_entity.type
_entity.pdbx_description
1 polymer ?
#
loop_
_entity_poly.entity_id
_entity_poly.type
_entity_poly.pdbx_seq_one_letter_code
_entity_poly.pdbx_strand_id
1 'polypeptide(L)'
;DAFLDFAPDVRDNSLGGSFTPGGGNDVFALLGHSPAEDLPALYVSCGRQDELLDHSERFLAAARAVGADPRSEFPDGVHSWDLWDVQIQHVIDWLPLG
;
A
#
# COMPACT_ATOMS: atom_id res chain seq x y z
N ASP A 1 -7.80 -16.97 -1.12
CA ASP A 1 -6.55 -16.47 -1.70
C ASP A 1 -5.43 -16.91 -0.77
N ALA A 2 -4.51 -17.75 -1.24
CA ALA A 2 -3.74 -18.67 -0.40
C ALA A 2 -2.80 -17.99 0.62
N PHE A 3 -2.49 -16.71 0.43
CA PHE A 3 -1.65 -15.91 1.32
C PHE A 3 -2.35 -15.56 2.65
N LEU A 4 -3.62 -15.18 2.63
CA LEU A 4 -4.39 -14.84 3.84
C LEU A 4 -4.74 -16.08 4.70
N ASP A 5 -4.57 -17.28 4.15
CA ASP A 5 -4.73 -18.54 4.87
C ASP A 5 -3.44 -18.97 5.61
N PHE A 6 -2.28 -18.36 5.29
CA PHE A 6 -0.97 -18.73 5.85
C PHE A 6 -0.66 -18.04 7.21
N ALA A 7 -1.32 -16.91 7.50
CA ALA A 7 -1.18 -16.16 8.74
C ALA A 7 -2.54 -15.56 9.15
N PRO A 8 -3.47 -16.37 9.67
CA PRO A 8 -4.83 -15.92 9.98
C PRO A 8 -4.85 -14.80 11.03
N ASP A 9 -3.88 -14.77 11.93
CA ASP A 9 -3.67 -13.70 12.91
C ASP A 9 -3.31 -12.36 12.25
N VAL A 10 -2.52 -12.36 11.17
CA VAL A 10 -2.20 -11.13 10.43
C VAL A 10 -3.45 -10.56 9.77
N ARG A 11 -4.30 -11.40 9.16
CA ARG A 11 -5.58 -10.97 8.59
C ARG A 11 -6.50 -10.41 9.67
N ASP A 12 -6.58 -11.07 10.80
CA ASP A 12 -7.44 -10.65 11.91
C ASP A 12 -6.96 -9.32 12.51
N ASN A 13 -5.65 -9.18 12.74
CA ASN A 13 -5.06 -7.97 13.32
C ASN A 13 -5.01 -6.78 12.35
N SER A 14 -4.83 -7.02 11.05
CA SER A 14 -4.65 -5.95 10.05
C SER A 14 -5.97 -5.53 9.41
N LEU A 15 -6.91 -6.46 9.22
CA LEU A 15 -8.14 -6.25 8.44
C LEU A 15 -9.42 -6.55 9.25
N GLY A 16 -9.33 -6.87 10.54
CA GLY A 16 -10.49 -7.25 11.35
C GLY A 16 -11.10 -8.60 10.94
N GLY A 17 -10.33 -9.45 10.27
CA GLY A 17 -10.62 -10.88 10.10
C GLY A 17 -11.39 -11.28 8.85
N SER A 18 -11.66 -10.35 7.93
CA SER A 18 -12.18 -10.71 6.62
C SER A 18 -11.67 -9.79 5.52
N PHE A 19 -11.34 -10.41 4.38
CA PHE A 19 -11.17 -9.73 3.11
C PHE A 19 -12.32 -10.16 2.20
N THR A 20 -13.07 -9.18 1.70
CA THR A 20 -14.14 -9.38 0.72
C THR A 20 -13.78 -8.52 -0.49
N PRO A 21 -13.60 -9.10 -1.70
CA PRO A 21 -13.40 -8.31 -2.92
C PRO A 21 -14.50 -7.25 -3.08
N GLY A 22 -14.12 -5.99 -3.34
CA GLY A 22 -15.06 -4.88 -3.39
C GLY A 22 -15.48 -4.30 -2.03
N GLY A 23 -15.05 -4.90 -0.92
CA GLY A 23 -15.38 -4.47 0.44
C GLY A 23 -14.45 -3.36 0.98
N GLY A 24 -14.70 -2.93 2.22
CA GLY A 24 -13.96 -1.82 2.85
C GLY A 24 -12.48 -2.06 3.14
N ASN A 25 -11.99 -3.29 2.97
CA ASN A 25 -10.58 -3.68 3.10
C ASN A 25 -9.89 -3.89 1.73
N ASP A 26 -10.60 -3.66 0.63
CA ASP A 26 -10.07 -3.76 -0.73
C ASP A 26 -9.63 -2.37 -1.20
N VAL A 27 -8.32 -2.12 -1.17
CA VAL A 27 -7.74 -0.82 -1.52
C VAL A 27 -8.01 -0.41 -2.98
N PHE A 28 -8.22 -1.36 -3.90
CA PHE A 28 -8.60 -1.03 -5.27
C PHE A 28 -10.07 -0.61 -5.34
N ALA A 29 -10.93 -1.27 -4.56
CA ALA A 29 -12.31 -0.84 -4.43
C ALA A 29 -12.37 0.56 -3.82
N LEU A 30 -11.63 0.83 -2.74
CA LEU A 30 -11.62 2.15 -2.10
C LEU A 30 -11.23 3.27 -3.07
N LEU A 31 -10.20 3.05 -3.92
CA LEU A 31 -9.84 4.02 -4.97
C LEU A 31 -10.98 4.31 -5.94
N GLY A 32 -11.80 3.32 -6.28
CA GLY A 32 -12.91 3.48 -7.23
C GLY A 32 -14.18 4.10 -6.63
N HIS A 33 -14.34 4.09 -5.31
CA HIS A 33 -15.53 4.60 -4.63
C HIS A 33 -15.37 6.02 -4.07
N SER A 34 -14.17 6.58 -4.09
CA SER A 34 -13.88 7.91 -3.58
C SER A 34 -13.39 8.82 -4.71
N PRO A 35 -13.86 10.07 -4.79
CA PRO A 35 -13.26 11.05 -5.68
C PRO A 35 -11.82 11.35 -5.22
N ALA A 36 -10.96 11.73 -6.16
CA ALA A 36 -9.52 11.86 -5.89
C ALA A 36 -9.21 12.88 -4.79
N GLU A 37 -9.98 13.96 -4.72
CA GLU A 37 -9.83 15.03 -3.72
C GLU A 37 -10.18 14.60 -2.30
N ASP A 38 -10.96 13.53 -2.13
CA ASP A 38 -11.35 12.99 -0.82
C ASP A 38 -10.41 11.89 -0.34
N LEU A 39 -9.48 11.43 -1.20
CA LEU A 39 -8.48 10.44 -0.83
C LEU A 39 -7.46 11.05 0.14
N PRO A 40 -6.97 10.29 1.13
CA PRO A 40 -5.82 10.73 1.92
C PRO A 40 -4.61 10.89 1.01
N ALA A 41 -3.63 11.66 1.45
CA ALA A 41 -2.32 11.65 0.81
C ALA A 41 -1.77 10.20 0.81
N LEU A 42 -1.33 9.72 -0.35
CA LEU A 42 -0.88 8.34 -0.53
C LEU A 42 0.64 8.29 -0.69
N TYR A 43 1.28 7.32 -0.04
CA TYR A 43 2.70 6.98 -0.20
C TYR A 43 2.83 5.52 -0.57
N VAL A 44 3.57 5.21 -1.62
CA VAL A 44 3.81 3.84 -2.09
C VAL A 44 5.32 3.64 -2.20
N SER A 45 5.87 2.70 -1.43
CA SER A 45 7.26 2.31 -1.58
C SER A 45 7.43 0.80 -1.58
N CYS A 46 8.33 0.32 -2.43
CA CYS A 46 8.64 -1.10 -2.57
C CYS A 46 10.06 -1.26 -3.11
N GLY A 47 10.79 -2.27 -2.62
CA GLY A 47 12.13 -2.58 -3.12
C GLY A 47 12.07 -3.10 -4.56
N ARG A 48 13.02 -2.70 -5.41
CA ARG A 48 13.09 -3.16 -6.81
C ARG A 48 13.30 -4.68 -6.97
N GLN A 49 13.71 -5.37 -5.91
CA GLN A 49 13.95 -6.81 -5.89
C GLN A 49 12.95 -7.52 -4.95
N ASP A 50 11.92 -6.81 -4.48
CA ASP A 50 10.82 -7.37 -3.70
C ASP A 50 9.85 -8.14 -4.62
N GLU A 51 9.34 -9.28 -4.14
CA GLU A 51 8.37 -10.10 -4.88
C GLU A 51 7.01 -9.38 -5.06
N LEU A 52 6.74 -8.34 -4.27
CA LEU A 52 5.52 -7.54 -4.32
C LEU A 52 5.62 -6.28 -5.20
N LEU A 53 6.73 -6.09 -5.95
CA LEU A 53 6.92 -4.92 -6.80
C LEU A 53 5.78 -4.73 -7.80
N ASP A 54 5.41 -5.79 -8.53
CA ASP A 54 4.33 -5.77 -9.52
C ASP A 54 2.98 -5.36 -8.91
N HIS A 55 2.72 -5.78 -7.66
CA HIS A 55 1.52 -5.41 -6.93
C HIS A 55 1.51 -3.91 -6.58
N SER A 56 2.66 -3.38 -6.16
CA SER A 56 2.84 -1.97 -5.83
C SER A 56 2.70 -1.07 -7.06
N GLU A 57 3.32 -1.45 -8.18
CA GLU A 57 3.20 -0.74 -9.45
C GLU A 57 1.76 -0.75 -9.99
N ARG A 58 1.07 -1.89 -9.86
CA ARG A 58 -0.35 -2.01 -10.23
C ARG A 58 -1.24 -1.07 -9.40
N PHE A 59 -1.01 -1.00 -8.09
CA PHE A 59 -1.75 -0.07 -7.23
C PHE A 59 -1.46 1.39 -7.60
N LEU A 60 -0.19 1.74 -7.83
CA LEU A 60 0.21 3.08 -8.24
C LEU A 60 -0.47 3.49 -9.57
N ALA A 61 -0.51 2.59 -10.55
CA ALA A 61 -1.20 2.82 -11.81
C ALA A 61 -2.72 3.04 -11.62
N ALA A 62 -3.36 2.22 -10.78
CA ALA A 62 -4.78 2.36 -10.47
C ALA A 62 -5.10 3.68 -9.76
N ALA A 63 -4.29 4.08 -8.78
CA ALA A 63 -4.44 5.34 -8.06
C ALA A 63 -4.31 6.55 -9.01
N ARG A 64 -3.31 6.52 -9.91
CA ARG A 64 -3.13 7.56 -10.94
C ARG A 64 -4.28 7.62 -11.92
N ALA A 65 -4.87 6.48 -12.29
CA ALA A 65 -5.99 6.43 -13.22
C ALA A 65 -7.26 7.09 -12.67
N VAL A 66 -7.46 7.10 -11.34
CA VAL A 66 -8.58 7.79 -10.69
C VAL A 66 -8.28 9.24 -10.35
N GLY A 67 -7.10 9.75 -10.72
CA GLY A 67 -6.70 11.15 -10.50
C GLY A 67 -5.92 11.41 -9.20
N ALA A 68 -5.59 10.38 -8.43
CA ALA A 68 -4.68 10.52 -7.29
C ALA A 68 -3.22 10.65 -7.77
N ASP A 69 -2.36 11.27 -6.97
CA ASP A 69 -0.91 11.34 -7.25
C ASP A 69 -0.10 10.87 -6.03
N PRO A 70 0.04 9.55 -5.81
CA PRO A 70 0.81 9.06 -4.69
C PRO A 70 2.28 9.46 -4.81
N ARG A 71 2.87 9.88 -3.68
CA ARG A 71 4.34 9.90 -3.55
C ARG A 71 4.81 8.46 -3.72
N SER A 72 5.77 8.24 -4.61
CA SER A 72 6.28 6.90 -4.90
C SER A 72 7.79 6.85 -4.83
N GLU A 73 8.31 5.79 -4.23
CA GLU A 73 9.75 5.53 -4.09
C GLU A 73 10.02 4.04 -4.32
N PHE A 74 10.92 3.70 -5.22
CA PHE A 74 11.29 2.32 -5.48
C PHE A 74 12.81 2.18 -5.31
N PRO A 75 13.32 2.07 -4.08
CA PRO A 75 14.75 1.89 -3.83
C PRO A 75 15.22 0.48 -4.25
N ASP A 76 16.53 0.28 -4.37
CA ASP A 76 17.06 -1.09 -4.39
C ASP A 76 16.89 -1.73 -3.02
N GLY A 77 16.38 -2.95 -2.99
CA GLY A 77 16.09 -3.69 -1.76
C GLY A 77 15.11 -4.85 -2.00
N VAL A 78 15.05 -5.75 -1.03
CA VAL A 78 14.11 -6.87 -0.96
C VAL A 78 13.15 -6.69 0.22
N HIS A 79 12.23 -7.63 0.39
CA HIS A 79 11.24 -7.67 1.47
C HIS A 79 11.91 -7.84 2.86
N SER A 80 12.42 -6.75 3.44
CA SER A 80 13.28 -6.77 4.62
C SER A 80 13.13 -5.53 5.49
N TRP A 81 13.40 -5.72 6.79
CA TRP A 81 13.38 -4.64 7.77
C TRP A 81 14.40 -3.53 7.50
N ASP A 82 15.58 -3.86 6.95
CA ASP A 82 16.59 -2.85 6.60
C ASP A 82 16.05 -1.83 5.59
N LEU A 83 15.27 -2.30 4.62
CA LEU A 83 14.59 -1.41 3.67
C LEU A 83 13.51 -0.58 4.38
N TRP A 84 12.66 -1.23 5.18
CA TRP A 84 11.55 -0.56 5.85
C TRP A 84 12.00 0.47 6.90
N ASP A 85 13.13 0.24 7.57
CA ASP A 85 13.72 1.19 8.53
C ASP A 85 14.13 2.52 7.86
N VAL A 86 14.67 2.46 6.64
CA VAL A 86 14.95 3.66 5.85
C VAL A 86 13.67 4.29 5.33
N GLN A 87 12.75 3.49 4.78
CA GLN A 87 11.54 4.01 4.16
C GLN A 87 10.58 4.64 5.16
N ILE A 88 10.49 4.14 6.41
CA ILE A 88 9.64 4.76 7.43
C ILE A 88 10.13 6.17 7.81
N GLN A 89 11.44 6.42 7.77
CA GLN A 89 11.99 7.77 7.99
C GLN A 89 11.53 8.73 6.89
N HIS A 90 11.58 8.31 5.62
CA HIS A 90 11.06 9.11 4.51
C HIS A 90 9.56 9.37 4.60
N VAL A 91 8.78 8.38 5.07
CA VAL A 91 7.33 8.55 5.33
C VAL A 91 7.10 9.57 6.44
N ILE A 92 7.84 9.49 7.55
CA ILE A 92 7.73 10.44 8.67
C ILE A 92 8.06 11.86 8.21
N ASP A 93 9.14 12.04 7.44
CA ASP A 93 9.54 13.33 6.88
C ASP A 93 8.51 13.91 5.90
N TRP A 94 7.74 13.05 5.23
CA TRP A 94 6.69 13.43 4.30
C TRP A 94 5.36 13.79 4.98
N LEU A 95 5.07 13.21 6.14
CA LEU A 95 3.83 13.48 6.86
C LEU A 95 3.78 14.93 7.37
N PRO A 96 2.59 15.57 7.38
CA PRO A 96 2.42 16.94 7.87
C PRO A 96 2.40 16.97 9.41
N LEU A 97 3.50 16.59 10.07
CA LEU A 97 3.55 16.37 11.51
C LEU A 97 3.66 17.63 12.37
N GLY A 98 3.87 18.80 11.76
CA GLY A 98 3.85 20.10 12.44
C GLY A 98 5.15 20.49 13.13
#